data_AF-A0A0X3V9F5-F1
#
_entry.id   AF-A0A0X3V9F5-F1
#
_cell.length_a   1.000
_cell.length_b   1.000
_cell.length_c   1.000
_cell.angle_alpha   90.00
_cell.angle_beta   90.00
_cell.angle_gamma   90.00
#
_symmetry.space_group_name_H-M   'P 1'
#
loop_
_entity.id
_entity.type
_entity.pdbx_description
1 polymer ?
#
loop_
_entity_poly.entity_id
_entity_poly.type
_entity_poly.pdbx_seq_one_letter_code
_entity_poly.pdbx_strand_id
1 'polypeptide(L)'
;MTVLAVTAALLSGCDPGTTGQPAAKASLAPATNGVAAMPAGVILAAARSALTSAGSFRIRGGICEGTVYDEGGDPQLWTVDVRVSGADAAGWTAIGAAKQEAIRVGGKRYTRASESIMAQTLGSRKARELKAVVGDHWVMTSPDAKVFGDFVTAAYVKDLITPAGDLTRGEPRLLGGIPVVPVTITGKTPTTVYVATTGEPYPVRLDRARLEGLSFTEFGATFPEIQAPDDVLDRTPSVPV
;
A
#
# COMPACT_ATOMS: atom_id res chain seq x y z
N MET A 1 61.03 -17.24 -4.35
CA MET A 1 61.19 -15.92 -3.69
C MET A 1 59.78 -15.43 -3.42
N THR A 2 59.26 -15.25 -2.22
CA THR A 2 59.84 -15.17 -0.88
C THR A 2 58.73 -15.57 0.10
N VAL A 3 59.06 -16.41 1.07
CA VAL A 3 58.21 -16.83 2.19
C VAL A 3 58.24 -15.73 3.25
N LEU A 4 57.11 -15.42 3.89
CA LEU A 4 57.13 -14.92 5.27
C LEU A 4 55.95 -15.50 6.06
N ALA A 5 56.28 -16.50 6.87
CA ALA A 5 55.47 -16.96 7.98
C ALA A 5 55.72 -16.05 9.18
N VAL A 6 54.67 -15.72 9.94
CA VAL A 6 54.81 -15.15 11.29
C VAL A 6 53.95 -15.97 12.24
N THR A 7 54.63 -16.52 13.23
CA THR A 7 54.12 -17.37 14.30
C THR A 7 54.30 -16.63 15.63
N ALA A 8 53.47 -17.02 16.62
CA ALA A 8 53.53 -16.74 18.07
C ALA A 8 52.70 -15.52 18.54
N ALA A 9 52.01 -15.54 19.70
CA ALA A 9 52.07 -16.44 20.85
C ALA A 9 50.71 -16.53 21.57
N LEU A 10 50.41 -17.69 22.16
CA LEU A 10 49.33 -17.86 23.15
C LEU A 10 49.86 -17.45 24.53
N LEU A 11 49.22 -16.46 25.17
CA LEU A 11 49.33 -16.25 26.62
C LEU A 11 47.97 -16.48 27.26
N SER A 12 47.83 -17.60 27.96
CA SER A 12 46.80 -17.87 28.95
C SER A 12 47.17 -17.18 30.26
N GLY A 13 46.44 -16.12 30.62
CA GLY A 13 46.49 -15.49 31.95
C GLY A 13 45.14 -15.65 32.64
N CYS A 14 45.12 -16.36 33.77
CA CYS A 14 44.02 -16.31 34.73
C CYS A 14 44.12 -15.00 35.50
N ASP A 15 43.08 -14.17 35.42
CA ASP A 15 42.93 -12.96 36.23
C ASP A 15 41.59 -13.06 37.00
N PRO A 16 41.60 -13.17 38.33
CA PRO A 16 40.40 -13.06 39.14
C PRO A 16 40.12 -11.57 39.41
N GLY A 17 39.71 -10.86 38.36
CA GLY A 17 39.60 -9.41 38.36
C GLY A 17 38.34 -8.97 37.64
N THR A 18 37.29 -8.68 38.41
CA THR A 18 36.05 -8.04 37.98
C THR A 18 36.33 -6.76 37.20
N THR A 19 36.24 -6.79 35.87
CA THR A 19 36.04 -5.59 35.05
C THR A 19 34.95 -5.85 34.03
N GLY A 20 33.80 -5.24 34.29
CA GLY A 20 32.61 -5.32 33.47
C GLY A 20 32.90 -5.00 32.00
N GLN A 21 32.62 -5.99 31.17
CA GLN A 21 32.35 -5.79 29.75
C GLN A 21 31.32 -4.66 29.64
N PRO A 22 31.58 -3.59 28.85
CA PRO A 22 30.56 -2.59 28.59
C PRO A 22 29.35 -3.32 28.02
N ALA A 23 28.27 -3.38 28.81
CA ALA A 23 27.02 -3.93 28.35
C ALA A 23 26.69 -3.21 27.04
N ALA A 24 26.58 -3.98 25.96
CA ALA A 24 26.06 -3.47 24.70
C ALA A 24 24.80 -2.68 25.06
N LYS A 25 24.77 -1.37 24.75
CA LYS A 25 23.62 -0.51 25.02
C LYS A 25 22.40 -1.24 24.47
N ALA A 26 21.55 -1.76 25.35
CA ALA A 26 20.29 -2.32 24.97
C ALA A 26 19.56 -1.21 24.22
N SER A 27 19.40 -1.40 22.91
CA SER A 27 18.57 -0.51 22.10
C SER A 27 17.19 -0.55 22.74
N LEU A 28 16.81 0.53 23.43
CA LEU A 28 15.52 0.60 24.08
C LEU A 28 14.47 0.45 22.99
N ALA A 29 13.66 -0.61 23.08
CA ALA A 29 12.53 -0.78 22.20
C ALA A 29 11.67 0.50 22.26
N PRO A 30 11.10 0.97 21.12
CA PRO A 30 10.28 2.16 21.13
C PRO A 30 9.16 2.06 22.17
N ALA A 31 8.90 3.16 22.88
CA ALA A 31 7.83 3.20 23.86
C ALA A 31 6.48 2.87 23.21
N THR A 32 5.66 2.09 23.92
CA THR A 32 4.32 1.72 23.43
C THR A 32 3.39 2.92 23.49
N ASN A 33 2.42 2.97 22.57
CA ASN A 33 1.38 4.00 22.54
C ASN A 33 0.12 3.63 23.34
N GLY A 34 0.13 2.50 24.05
CA GLY A 34 -0.99 2.00 24.86
C GLY A 34 -2.18 1.43 24.09
N VAL A 35 -2.24 1.55 22.76
CA VAL A 35 -3.43 1.16 21.98
C VAL A 35 -3.72 -0.34 22.07
N ALA A 36 -2.68 -1.18 22.19
CA ALA A 36 -2.81 -2.63 22.26
C ALA A 36 -3.66 -3.13 23.45
N ALA A 37 -3.70 -2.37 24.55
CA ALA A 37 -4.47 -2.72 25.74
C ALA A 37 -5.97 -2.41 25.59
N MET A 38 -6.35 -1.60 24.59
CA MET A 38 -7.71 -1.12 24.41
C MET A 38 -8.63 -2.17 23.78
N PRO A 39 -9.97 -2.04 23.95
CA PRO A 39 -10.94 -2.85 23.21
C PRO A 39 -10.81 -2.69 21.69
N ALA A 40 -11.19 -3.73 20.94
CA ALA A 40 -11.05 -3.78 19.47
C ALA A 40 -11.65 -2.56 18.75
N GLY A 41 -12.84 -2.11 19.16
CA GLY A 41 -13.49 -0.93 18.59
C GLY A 41 -12.71 0.37 18.83
N VAL A 42 -12.08 0.51 20.00
CA VAL A 42 -11.26 1.67 20.34
C VAL A 42 -9.96 1.67 19.52
N ILE A 43 -9.34 0.50 19.34
CA ILE A 43 -8.14 0.35 18.49
C ILE A 43 -8.45 0.79 17.05
N LEU A 44 -9.54 0.27 16.48
CA LEU A 44 -9.91 0.58 15.10
C LEU A 44 -10.32 2.04 14.93
N ALA A 45 -11.03 2.62 15.90
CA ALA A 45 -11.35 4.06 15.90
C ALA A 45 -10.10 4.93 15.97
N ALA A 46 -9.12 4.58 16.80
CA ALA A 46 -7.84 5.28 16.89
C ALA A 46 -7.09 5.23 15.55
N ALA A 47 -7.06 4.08 14.89
CA ALA A 47 -6.43 3.94 13.58
C ALA A 47 -7.10 4.77 12.48
N ARG A 48 -8.44 4.82 12.47
CA ARG A 48 -9.20 5.68 11.55
C ARG A 48 -8.91 7.15 11.79
N SER A 49 -8.84 7.56 13.05
CA SER A 49 -8.50 8.93 13.44
C SER A 49 -7.09 9.28 12.97
N ALA A 50 -6.09 8.43 13.26
CA ALA A 50 -4.71 8.63 12.84
C ALA A 50 -4.59 8.76 11.32
N LEU A 51 -5.22 7.86 10.56
CA LEU A 51 -5.20 7.91 9.09
C LEU A 51 -5.86 9.20 8.54
N THR A 52 -6.95 9.65 9.16
CA THR A 52 -7.64 10.91 8.79
C THR A 52 -6.75 12.11 9.08
N SER A 53 -6.12 12.15 10.26
CA SER A 53 -5.23 13.22 10.68
C SER A 53 -3.94 13.28 9.86
N ALA A 54 -3.46 12.14 9.35
CA ALA A 54 -2.31 12.11 8.45
C ALA A 54 -2.57 12.89 7.16
N GLY A 55 -3.81 12.91 6.66
CA GLY A 55 -4.23 13.62 5.43
C GLY A 55 -3.68 13.01 4.13
N SER A 56 -2.53 12.36 4.18
CA SER A 56 -1.87 11.71 3.06
C SER A 56 -1.15 10.43 3.48
N PHE A 57 -1.04 9.49 2.55
CA PHE A 57 -0.34 8.22 2.74
C PHE A 57 -0.17 7.49 1.39
N ARG A 58 0.69 6.46 1.40
CA ARG A 58 0.91 5.56 0.27
C ARG A 58 0.41 4.16 0.58
N ILE A 59 -0.18 3.52 -0.41
CA ILE A 59 -0.77 2.19 -0.37
C ILE A 59 -0.03 1.30 -1.36
N ARG A 60 0.40 0.13 -0.92
CA ARG A 60 1.05 -0.89 -1.75
C ARG A 60 0.53 -2.28 -1.44
N GLY A 61 0.46 -3.15 -2.44
CA GLY A 61 0.16 -4.56 -2.20
C GLY A 61 -0.39 -5.23 -3.45
N GLY A 62 -1.12 -6.32 -3.23
CA GLY A 62 -1.76 -7.10 -4.27
C GLY A 62 -3.28 -7.12 -4.16
N ILE A 63 -3.97 -7.24 -5.29
CA ILE A 63 -5.42 -7.43 -5.41
C ILE A 63 -5.64 -8.62 -6.33
N CYS A 64 -6.25 -9.70 -5.82
CA CYS A 64 -6.65 -10.85 -6.62
C CYS A 64 -8.08 -10.65 -7.12
N GLU A 65 -8.24 -10.12 -8.33
CA GLU A 65 -9.56 -10.02 -8.93
C GLU A 65 -9.94 -11.38 -9.54
N GLY A 66 -10.58 -12.25 -8.75
CA GLY A 66 -11.01 -13.59 -9.18
C GLY A 66 -12.18 -13.61 -10.18
N THR A 67 -12.13 -12.73 -11.18
CA THR A 67 -12.86 -12.77 -12.45
C THR A 67 -11.90 -12.67 -13.63
N VAL A 68 -10.62 -12.36 -13.39
CA VAL A 68 -9.55 -12.41 -14.38
C VAL A 68 -8.63 -13.56 -13.99
N TYR A 69 -8.58 -14.57 -14.85
CA TYR A 69 -7.73 -15.74 -14.69
C TYR A 69 -6.63 -15.70 -15.74
N ASP A 70 -5.46 -16.21 -15.39
CA ASP A 70 -4.44 -16.49 -16.39
C ASP A 70 -4.86 -17.69 -17.28
N GLU A 71 -4.04 -18.01 -18.27
CA GLU A 71 -4.29 -19.14 -19.18
C GLU A 71 -4.33 -20.50 -18.45
N GLY A 72 -3.75 -20.58 -17.24
CA GLY A 72 -3.78 -21.75 -16.37
C GLY A 72 -5.02 -21.85 -15.48
N GLY A 73 -5.88 -20.83 -15.47
CA GLY A 73 -7.07 -20.77 -14.61
C GLY A 73 -6.79 -20.25 -13.20
N ASP A 74 -5.60 -19.70 -12.94
CA ASP A 74 -5.26 -19.08 -11.67
C ASP A 74 -5.67 -17.60 -11.64
N PRO A 75 -6.23 -17.09 -10.52
CA PRO A 75 -6.64 -15.69 -10.44
C PRO A 75 -5.43 -14.77 -10.58
N GLN A 76 -5.51 -13.79 -11.48
CA GLN A 76 -4.42 -12.85 -11.69
C GLN A 76 -4.27 -11.90 -10.51
N LEU A 77 -3.03 -11.78 -10.04
CA LEU A 77 -2.63 -10.82 -9.02
C LEU A 77 -2.33 -9.48 -9.68
N TRP A 78 -3.13 -8.47 -9.34
CA TRP A 78 -2.81 -7.09 -9.63
C TRP A 78 -1.92 -6.52 -8.54
N THR A 79 -0.78 -5.97 -8.91
CA THR A 79 0.02 -5.14 -8.01
C THR A 79 -0.52 -3.72 -8.03
N VAL A 80 -0.48 -3.04 -6.88
CA VAL A 80 -0.93 -1.66 -6.72
C VAL A 80 0.10 -0.83 -5.97
N ASP A 81 0.27 0.42 -6.40
CA ASP A 81 1.06 1.44 -5.73
C ASP A 81 0.40 2.80 -5.95
N VAL A 82 -0.27 3.30 -4.91
CA VAL A 82 -1.08 4.52 -4.97
C VAL A 82 -0.72 5.44 -3.83
N ARG A 83 -0.58 6.72 -4.14
CA ARG A 83 -0.45 7.81 -3.17
C ARG A 83 -1.76 8.55 -3.09
N VAL A 84 -2.15 8.91 -1.88
CA VAL A 84 -3.39 9.59 -1.56
C VAL A 84 -3.07 10.86 -0.79
N SER A 85 -3.73 11.96 -1.14
CA SER A 85 -3.67 13.24 -0.42
C SER A 85 -5.07 13.85 -0.41
N GLY A 86 -5.78 13.74 0.71
CA GLY A 86 -7.18 14.15 0.80
C GLY A 86 -8.07 13.40 -0.21
N ALA A 87 -8.67 14.16 -1.14
CA ALA A 87 -9.49 13.61 -2.21
C ALA A 87 -8.71 13.25 -3.49
N ASP A 88 -7.45 13.67 -3.56
CA ASP A 88 -6.59 13.49 -4.72
C ASP A 88 -5.70 12.25 -4.56
N ALA A 89 -5.31 11.67 -5.69
CA ALA A 89 -4.49 10.47 -5.70
C ALA A 89 -3.68 10.36 -7.01
N ALA A 90 -2.54 9.69 -6.94
CA ALA A 90 -1.76 9.32 -8.11
C ALA A 90 -1.12 7.96 -7.89
N GLY A 91 -1.09 7.12 -8.93
CA GLY A 91 -0.53 5.80 -8.80
C GLY A 91 -0.75 4.92 -10.01
N TRP A 92 -0.55 3.63 -9.78
CA TRP A 92 -0.68 2.63 -10.82
C TRP A 92 -1.12 1.27 -10.30
N THR A 93 -1.66 0.48 -11.22
CA THR A 93 -1.93 -0.94 -11.07
C THR A 93 -1.26 -1.71 -12.21
N ALA A 94 -0.84 -2.94 -11.96
CA ALA A 94 -0.21 -3.77 -12.99
C ALA A 94 -0.49 -5.27 -12.82
N ILE A 95 -0.57 -5.98 -13.96
CA ILE A 95 -0.51 -7.44 -14.04
C ILE A 95 0.68 -7.81 -14.93
N GLY A 96 1.68 -8.47 -14.38
CA GLY A 96 2.92 -8.75 -15.10
C GLY A 96 3.53 -7.46 -15.67
N ALA A 97 3.73 -7.40 -16.99
CA ALA A 97 4.22 -6.20 -17.69
C ALA A 97 3.11 -5.21 -18.09
N ALA A 98 1.83 -5.60 -17.99
CA ALA A 98 0.71 -4.74 -18.32
C ALA A 98 0.46 -3.74 -17.17
N LYS A 99 0.42 -2.45 -17.47
CA LYS A 99 0.33 -1.37 -16.46
C LYS A 99 -0.73 -0.36 -16.83
N GLN A 100 -1.45 0.12 -15.82
CA GLN A 100 -2.28 1.32 -15.92
C GLN A 100 -1.88 2.31 -14.82
N GLU A 101 -1.85 3.58 -15.20
CA GLU A 101 -1.55 4.71 -14.35
C GLU A 101 -2.77 5.62 -14.29
N ALA A 102 -3.02 6.19 -13.11
CA ALA A 102 -4.15 7.07 -12.88
C ALA A 102 -3.73 8.24 -11.98
N ILE A 103 -4.26 9.41 -12.30
CA ILE A 103 -4.17 10.61 -11.46
C ILE A 103 -5.59 11.16 -11.29
N ARG A 104 -5.96 11.45 -10.05
CA ARG A 104 -7.13 12.23 -9.68
C ARG A 104 -6.66 13.48 -8.96
N VAL A 105 -6.98 14.64 -9.53
CA VAL A 105 -6.62 15.94 -8.95
C VAL A 105 -7.68 16.97 -9.29
N GLY A 106 -8.14 17.72 -8.28
CA GLY A 106 -9.12 18.80 -8.49
C GLY A 106 -10.42 18.33 -9.16
N GLY A 107 -10.88 17.11 -8.85
CA GLY A 107 -12.08 16.52 -9.44
C GLY A 107 -11.94 15.99 -10.87
N LYS A 108 -10.76 16.14 -11.49
CA LYS A 108 -10.46 15.58 -12.81
C LYS A 108 -9.76 14.23 -12.68
N ARG A 109 -9.92 13.38 -13.71
CA ARG A 109 -9.25 12.09 -13.81
C ARG A 109 -8.43 12.00 -15.09
N TYR A 110 -7.20 11.56 -14.94
CA TYR A 110 -6.27 11.29 -16.03
C TYR A 110 -5.85 9.84 -15.95
N THR A 111 -5.84 9.16 -17.09
CA THR A 111 -5.43 7.75 -17.16
C THR A 111 -4.51 7.51 -18.33
N ARG A 112 -3.55 6.62 -18.12
CA ARG A 112 -2.68 6.09 -19.17
C ARG A 112 -2.57 4.58 -18.97
N ALA A 113 -2.73 3.80 -20.03
CA ALA A 113 -2.73 2.35 -19.92
C ALA A 113 -1.93 1.71 -21.06
N SER A 114 -1.36 0.53 -20.80
CA SER A 114 -0.83 -0.33 -21.86
C SER A 114 -1.98 -0.88 -22.70
N GLU A 115 -1.67 -1.23 -23.96
CA GLU A 115 -2.67 -1.86 -24.86
C GLU A 115 -3.26 -3.12 -24.24
N SER A 116 -2.43 -3.92 -23.55
CA SER A 116 -2.87 -5.13 -22.86
C SER A 116 -3.91 -4.86 -21.78
N ILE A 117 -3.79 -3.78 -21.01
CA ILE A 117 -4.83 -3.38 -20.04
C ILE A 117 -6.09 -2.93 -20.78
N MET A 118 -5.96 -2.09 -21.81
CA MET A 118 -7.10 -1.64 -22.61
C MET A 118 -7.87 -2.81 -23.24
N ALA A 119 -7.16 -3.85 -23.69
CA ALA A 119 -7.72 -5.03 -24.33
C ALA A 119 -8.62 -5.86 -23.41
N GLN A 120 -8.40 -5.82 -22.09
CA GLN A 120 -9.24 -6.54 -21.12
C GLN A 120 -10.70 -6.07 -21.14
N THR A 121 -10.96 -4.83 -21.60
CA THR A 121 -12.31 -4.25 -21.68
C THR A 121 -12.80 -4.05 -23.09
N LEU A 122 -11.93 -3.54 -23.94
CA LEU A 122 -12.31 -3.13 -25.28
C LEU A 122 -12.20 -4.28 -26.30
N GLY A 123 -11.49 -5.35 -25.93
CA GLY A 123 -11.01 -6.36 -26.87
C GLY A 123 -9.80 -5.85 -27.68
N SER A 124 -8.97 -6.77 -28.16
CA SER A 124 -7.64 -6.45 -28.72
C SER A 124 -7.68 -5.50 -29.92
N ARG A 125 -8.69 -5.60 -30.81
CA ARG A 125 -8.78 -4.72 -31.98
C ARG A 125 -9.00 -3.26 -31.58
N LYS A 126 -10.01 -3.00 -30.75
CA LYS A 126 -10.33 -1.64 -30.29
C LYS A 126 -9.21 -1.08 -29.40
N ALA A 127 -8.55 -1.93 -28.61
CA ALA A 127 -7.40 -1.52 -27.82
C ALA A 127 -6.24 -1.05 -28.71
N ARG A 128 -5.90 -1.77 -29.78
CA ARG A 128 -4.90 -1.33 -30.78
C ARG A 128 -5.27 -0.02 -31.44
N GLU A 129 -6.50 0.09 -31.94
CA GLU A 129 -6.99 1.31 -32.59
C GLU A 129 -6.92 2.51 -31.63
N LEU A 130 -7.35 2.32 -30.39
CA LEU A 130 -7.26 3.37 -29.37
C LEU A 130 -5.82 3.72 -29.06
N LYS A 131 -4.95 2.72 -28.84
CA LYS A 131 -3.52 2.92 -28.54
C LYS A 131 -2.78 3.64 -29.67
N ALA A 132 -3.11 3.35 -30.93
CA ALA A 132 -2.54 4.04 -32.08
C ALA A 132 -2.92 5.53 -32.12
N VAL A 133 -4.09 5.90 -31.58
CA VAL A 133 -4.55 7.29 -31.50
C VAL A 133 -3.99 8.01 -30.27
N VAL A 134 -4.01 7.36 -29.10
CA VAL A 134 -3.63 8.00 -27.83
C VAL A 134 -2.16 7.86 -27.47
N GLY A 135 -1.41 7.00 -28.16
CA GLY A 135 0.01 6.76 -27.87
C GLY A 135 0.25 6.49 -26.38
N ASP A 136 1.28 7.11 -25.82
CA ASP A 136 1.60 7.11 -24.38
C ASP A 136 1.17 8.42 -23.68
N HIS A 137 0.26 9.17 -24.29
CA HIS A 137 -0.30 10.40 -23.72
C HIS A 137 -1.27 10.08 -22.58
N TRP A 138 -1.48 11.03 -21.67
CA TRP A 138 -2.55 10.94 -20.69
C TRP A 138 -3.89 11.22 -21.36
N VAL A 139 -4.92 10.47 -20.99
CA VAL A 139 -6.28 10.73 -21.45
C VAL A 139 -7.10 11.25 -20.28
N MET A 140 -7.70 12.43 -20.44
CA MET A 140 -8.69 12.89 -19.47
C MET A 140 -9.98 12.10 -19.65
N THR A 141 -10.45 11.48 -18.57
CA THR A 141 -11.66 10.64 -18.57
C THR A 141 -12.71 11.22 -17.65
N SER A 142 -13.98 10.84 -17.87
CA SER A 142 -15.05 11.18 -16.94
C SER A 142 -14.71 10.65 -15.52
N PRO A 143 -14.98 11.41 -14.45
CA PRO A 143 -14.85 10.94 -13.07
C PRO A 143 -15.66 9.66 -12.78
N ASP A 144 -16.72 9.41 -13.56
CA ASP A 144 -17.62 8.26 -13.41
C ASP A 144 -17.25 7.08 -14.33
N ALA A 145 -16.27 7.24 -15.21
CA ALA A 145 -15.80 6.14 -16.04
C ALA A 145 -15.29 5.02 -15.12
N LYS A 146 -15.78 3.80 -15.31
CA LYS A 146 -15.22 2.62 -14.62
C LYS A 146 -13.87 2.32 -15.24
N VAL A 147 -12.79 2.70 -14.56
CA VAL A 147 -11.42 2.43 -15.01
C VAL A 147 -10.73 1.48 -14.04
N PHE A 148 -9.86 0.61 -14.57
CA PHE A 148 -9.15 -0.42 -13.80
C PHE A 148 -8.23 0.23 -12.76
N GLY A 149 -8.51 0.09 -11.47
CA GLY A 149 -7.76 0.80 -10.42
C GLY A 149 -8.53 1.91 -9.71
N ASP A 150 -9.82 2.10 -10.01
CA ASP A 150 -10.76 2.82 -9.13
C ASP A 150 -10.87 2.22 -7.72
N PHE A 151 -10.24 1.07 -7.51
CA PHE A 151 -10.29 0.30 -6.28
C PHE A 151 -9.67 0.97 -5.08
N VAL A 152 -8.81 1.98 -5.21
CA VAL A 152 -8.07 2.50 -4.05
C VAL A 152 -8.15 4.03 -3.97
N THR A 153 -9.20 4.51 -3.32
CA THR A 153 -9.38 5.90 -2.93
C THR A 153 -9.36 6.03 -1.40
N ALA A 154 -9.20 7.26 -0.88
CA ALA A 154 -9.36 7.52 0.56
C ALA A 154 -10.73 7.05 1.07
N ALA A 155 -11.79 7.24 0.27
CA ALA A 155 -13.14 6.76 0.59
C ALA A 155 -13.18 5.23 0.66
N TYR A 156 -12.63 4.53 -0.34
CA TYR A 156 -12.56 3.07 -0.34
C TYR A 156 -11.81 2.52 0.88
N VAL A 157 -10.66 3.11 1.22
CA VAL A 157 -9.91 2.71 2.42
C VAL A 157 -10.72 2.95 3.68
N LYS A 158 -11.38 4.10 3.79
CA LYS A 158 -12.26 4.42 4.92
C LYS A 158 -13.41 3.43 5.06
N ASP A 159 -13.99 3.00 3.95
CA ASP A 159 -15.06 2.01 3.91
C ASP A 159 -14.53 0.63 4.33
N LEU A 160 -13.33 0.23 3.90
CA LEU A 160 -12.70 -1.03 4.30
C LEU A 160 -12.47 -1.14 5.81
N ILE A 161 -12.14 -0.03 6.47
CA ILE A 161 -11.88 0.01 7.92
C ILE A 161 -13.09 0.46 8.74
N THR A 162 -14.26 0.62 8.10
CA THR A 162 -15.51 0.88 8.79
C THR A 162 -16.12 -0.45 9.25
N PRO A 163 -16.41 -0.63 10.55
CA PRO A 163 -17.00 -1.87 11.05
C PRO A 163 -18.33 -2.18 10.37
N ALA A 164 -18.46 -3.38 9.82
CA ALA A 164 -19.72 -3.92 9.28
C ALA A 164 -20.12 -5.24 9.96
N GLY A 165 -19.45 -5.59 11.06
CA GLY A 165 -19.66 -6.80 11.84
C GLY A 165 -18.95 -6.72 13.19
N ASP A 166 -18.82 -7.85 13.86
CA ASP A 166 -18.17 -7.93 15.17
C ASP A 166 -16.67 -7.67 15.07
N LEU A 167 -16.10 -7.15 16.16
CA LEU A 167 -14.70 -6.80 16.22
C LEU A 167 -13.98 -7.70 17.22
N THR A 168 -12.96 -8.40 16.73
CA THR A 168 -12.08 -9.23 17.56
C THR A 168 -10.68 -8.62 17.57
N ARG A 169 -10.14 -8.39 18.77
CA ARG A 169 -8.72 -8.03 18.95
C ARG A 169 -7.90 -9.32 18.99
N GLY A 170 -6.84 -9.39 18.21
CA GLY A 170 -5.85 -10.46 18.34
C GLY A 170 -4.65 -10.05 19.21
N GLU A 171 -3.72 -10.98 19.38
CA GLU A 171 -2.53 -10.76 20.20
C GLU A 171 -1.52 -9.80 19.52
N PRO A 172 -0.87 -8.92 20.29
CA PRO A 172 0.21 -8.07 19.77
C PRO A 172 1.34 -8.89 19.16
N ARG A 173 1.91 -8.42 18.05
CA ARG A 173 2.99 -9.12 17.32
C ARG A 173 3.84 -8.15 16.51
N LEU A 174 4.93 -8.65 15.95
CA LEU A 174 5.69 -7.93 14.92
C LEU A 174 5.14 -8.25 13.53
N LEU A 175 5.05 -7.23 12.69
CA LEU A 175 4.76 -7.35 11.26
C LEU A 175 5.83 -6.60 10.49
N GLY A 176 6.75 -7.33 9.84
CA GLY A 176 7.89 -6.70 9.14
C GLY A 176 8.75 -5.81 10.04
N GLY A 177 8.89 -6.18 11.33
CA GLY A 177 9.60 -5.38 12.34
C GLY A 177 8.79 -4.25 12.99
N ILE A 178 7.56 -3.99 12.54
CA ILE A 178 6.65 -3.00 13.14
C ILE A 178 5.83 -3.68 14.24
N PRO A 179 5.86 -3.20 15.50
CA PRO A 179 4.95 -3.64 16.55
C PRO A 179 3.51 -3.28 16.20
N VAL A 180 2.63 -4.28 16.15
CA VAL A 180 1.23 -4.13 15.77
C VAL A 180 0.29 -4.92 16.69
N VAL A 181 -0.97 -4.49 16.73
CA VAL A 181 -2.10 -5.26 17.25
C VAL A 181 -3.10 -5.47 16.11
N PRO A 182 -3.47 -6.72 15.78
CA PRO A 182 -4.47 -6.98 14.76
C PRO A 182 -5.89 -6.79 15.32
N VAL A 183 -6.76 -6.18 14.52
CA VAL A 183 -8.21 -6.12 14.75
C VAL A 183 -8.91 -6.74 13.56
N THR A 184 -9.66 -7.80 13.79
CA THR A 184 -10.45 -8.49 12.77
C THR A 184 -11.89 -8.04 12.83
N ILE A 185 -12.41 -7.57 11.70
CA ILE A 185 -13.81 -7.27 11.45
C ILE A 185 -14.44 -8.53 10.85
N THR A 186 -15.39 -9.13 11.55
CA THR A 186 -16.14 -10.28 11.04
C THR A 186 -17.17 -9.84 10.00
N GLY A 187 -17.64 -10.77 9.18
CA GLY A 187 -18.64 -10.51 8.15
C GLY A 187 -18.48 -11.45 6.96
N LYS A 188 -19.21 -11.17 5.88
CA LYS A 188 -19.15 -11.97 4.63
C LYS A 188 -17.74 -12.05 4.05
N THR A 189 -16.94 -11.02 4.26
CA THR A 189 -15.52 -11.02 3.89
C THR A 189 -14.70 -10.49 5.06
N PRO A 190 -14.19 -11.38 5.93
CA PRO A 190 -13.39 -10.98 7.08
C PRO A 190 -12.21 -10.10 6.66
N THR A 191 -11.99 -9.03 7.41
CA THR A 191 -10.92 -8.07 7.16
C THR A 191 -10.13 -7.87 8.44
N THR A 192 -8.81 -7.99 8.38
CA THR A 192 -7.92 -7.74 9.52
C THR A 192 -7.11 -6.48 9.27
N VAL A 193 -7.22 -5.54 10.19
CA VAL A 193 -6.45 -4.29 10.23
C VAL A 193 -5.32 -4.47 11.24
N TYR A 194 -4.08 -4.29 10.80
CA TYR A 194 -2.91 -4.27 11.69
C TYR A 194 -2.60 -2.84 12.08
N VAL A 195 -2.70 -2.54 13.37
CA VAL A 195 -2.56 -1.19 13.92
C VAL A 195 -1.24 -1.06 14.67
N ALA A 196 -0.45 -0.03 14.37
CA ALA A 196 0.83 0.22 15.04
C ALA A 196 0.65 0.44 16.55
N THR A 197 1.50 -0.19 17.37
CA THR A 197 1.45 -0.11 18.84
C THR A 197 2.53 0.79 19.44
N THR A 198 3.25 1.52 18.59
CA THR A 198 4.23 2.55 18.93
C THR A 198 3.95 3.78 18.06
N GLY A 199 4.25 4.98 18.56
CA GLY A 199 3.93 6.23 17.84
C GLY A 199 2.42 6.40 17.58
N GLU A 200 2.07 7.08 16.49
CA GLU A 200 0.69 7.21 16.03
C GLU A 200 0.10 5.83 15.66
N PRO A 201 -1.15 5.50 16.05
CA PRO A 201 -1.73 4.18 15.86
C PRO A 201 -2.20 3.97 14.42
N TYR A 202 -1.33 4.15 13.43
CA TYR A 202 -1.69 4.01 12.02
C TYR A 202 -2.13 2.57 11.67
N PRO A 203 -3.11 2.40 10.77
CA PRO A 203 -3.32 1.12 10.12
C PRO A 203 -2.15 0.90 9.16
N VAL A 204 -1.25 -0.04 9.45
CA VAL A 204 -0.06 -0.28 8.63
C VAL A 204 -0.26 -1.38 7.60
N ARG A 205 -1.26 -2.24 7.79
CA ARG A 205 -1.63 -3.29 6.83
C ARG A 205 -3.10 -3.65 6.96
N LEU A 206 -3.70 -4.00 5.83
CA LEU A 206 -5.02 -4.60 5.70
C LEU A 206 -4.89 -5.96 4.99
N ASP A 207 -5.40 -7.00 5.63
CA ASP A 207 -5.58 -8.32 5.02
C ASP A 207 -7.07 -8.62 4.89
N ARG A 208 -7.49 -9.03 3.70
CA ARG A 208 -8.88 -9.41 3.37
C ARG A 208 -8.82 -10.46 2.27
N ALA A 209 -9.84 -11.32 2.16
CA ALA A 209 -9.93 -12.19 0.99
C ALA A 209 -9.81 -11.34 -0.30
N ARG A 210 -8.97 -11.78 -1.24
CA ARG A 210 -8.63 -11.07 -2.49
C ARG A 210 -7.78 -9.80 -2.34
N LEU A 211 -7.33 -9.46 -1.15
CA LEU A 211 -6.30 -8.44 -0.93
C LEU A 211 -5.06 -9.12 -0.37
N GLU A 212 -3.98 -9.09 -1.13
CA GLU A 212 -2.69 -9.60 -0.69
C GLU A 212 -1.91 -8.47 -0.01
N GLY A 213 -2.12 -8.32 1.30
CA GLY A 213 -1.30 -7.46 2.16
C GLY A 213 -1.22 -6.00 1.73
N LEU A 214 -2.38 -5.31 1.67
CA LEU A 214 -2.40 -3.87 1.42
C LEU A 214 -1.72 -3.13 2.57
N SER A 215 -0.51 -2.65 2.31
CA SER A 215 0.36 -1.96 3.27
C SER A 215 0.22 -0.46 3.11
N PHE A 216 0.24 0.25 4.24
CA PHE A 216 0.10 1.70 4.31
C PHE A 216 1.36 2.31 4.89
N THR A 217 1.88 3.33 4.23
CA THR A 217 3.19 3.94 4.51
C THR A 217 3.17 5.43 4.19
N GLU A 218 4.27 6.13 4.46
CA GLU A 218 4.47 7.54 4.05
C GLU A 218 3.35 8.48 4.57
N PHE A 219 2.86 8.23 5.79
CA PHE A 219 1.81 9.02 6.42
C PHE A 219 2.23 10.48 6.59
N GLY A 220 1.38 11.43 6.18
CA GLY A 220 1.64 12.87 6.26
C GLY A 220 2.66 13.39 5.24
N ALA A 221 3.10 12.57 4.29
CA ALA A 221 4.02 12.98 3.24
C ALA A 221 3.35 13.91 2.20
N THR A 222 4.17 14.72 1.53
CA THR A 222 3.74 15.45 0.33
C THR A 222 4.07 14.62 -0.92
N PHE A 223 3.17 14.60 -1.90
CA PHE A 223 3.32 13.82 -3.13
C PHE A 223 3.26 14.73 -4.37
N PRO A 224 4.41 15.24 -4.85
CA PRO A 224 4.47 16.11 -6.02
C PRO A 224 3.90 15.50 -7.29
N GLU A 225 3.82 14.18 -7.41
CA GLU A 225 3.21 13.48 -8.54
C GLU A 225 1.67 13.60 -8.58
N ILE A 226 1.03 14.05 -7.50
CA ILE A 226 -0.41 14.34 -7.47
C ILE A 226 -0.64 15.73 -8.08
N GLN A 227 -0.53 15.82 -9.39
CA GLN A 227 -0.76 17.02 -10.17
C GLN A 227 -1.27 16.67 -11.57
N ALA A 228 -1.92 17.62 -12.25
CA ALA A 228 -2.39 17.39 -13.61
C ALA A 228 -1.17 17.14 -14.53
N PRO A 229 -1.21 16.12 -15.40
CA PRO A 229 -0.11 15.88 -16.32
C PRO A 229 -0.07 16.95 -17.42
N ASP A 230 1.12 17.24 -17.93
CA ASP A 230 1.32 18.26 -18.98
C ASP A 230 0.82 17.81 -20.36
N ASP A 231 0.75 16.50 -20.58
CA ASP A 231 0.53 15.87 -21.87
C ASP A 231 -0.82 15.13 -21.92
N VAL A 232 -1.89 15.92 -22.04
CA VAL A 232 -3.28 15.43 -21.94
C VAL A 232 -4.01 15.53 -23.27
N LEU A 233 -4.56 14.40 -23.69
CA LEU A 233 -5.61 14.31 -24.69
C LEU A 233 -6.97 14.43 -23.99
N ASP A 234 -7.65 15.55 -24.22
CA ASP A 234 -9.03 15.71 -23.78
C ASP A 234 -9.96 14.96 -24.74
N ARG A 235 -10.61 13.90 -24.24
CA ARG A 235 -11.63 13.16 -24.99
C ARG A 235 -13.00 13.24 -24.34
N THR A 236 -13.22 14.21 -23.44
CA THR A 236 -14.58 14.53 -23.03
C THR A 236 -15.35 15.01 -24.26
N PRO A 237 -16.53 14.43 -24.59
CA PRO A 237 -17.32 14.97 -25.68
C PRO A 237 -17.67 16.41 -25.33
N SER A 238 -17.25 17.36 -26.18
CA SER A 238 -17.79 18.71 -26.14
C SER A 238 -19.30 18.58 -26.34
N VAL A 239 -20.08 18.78 -25.27
CA VAL A 239 -21.53 18.92 -25.41
C VAL A 239 -21.76 20.17 -26.26
N PRO A 240 -22.34 20.07 -27.48
CA PRO A 240 -22.81 21.26 -28.15
C PRO A 240 -23.97 21.81 -27.32
N VAL A 241 -23.87 23.09 -26.94
CA VAL A 241 -24.95 23.85 -26.30
C VAL A 241 -26.12 24.00 -27.27
#